data_AF-A0AB72Z887-F1
#
_entry.id   AF-A0AB72Z887-F1
#
_cell.length_a   1.000
_cell.length_b   1.000
_cell.length_c   1.000
_cell.angle_alpha   90.00
_cell.angle_beta   90.00
_cell.angle_gamma   90.00
#
_symmetry.space_group_name_H-M   'P 1'
#
loop_
_entity.id
_entity.type
_entity.pdbx_description
1 polymer ?
#
loop_
_entity_poly.entity_id
_entity_poly.type
_entity_poly.pdbx_seq_one_letter_code
_entity_poly.pdbx_strand_id
1 'polypeptide(L)'
;MIEKLVEIIVKRLKLRAANKTVIAVSKMPRDPVAIFMENGTVRLTQVNKHFLERILGGNRAESLTIWLETAAEYGVTIELELYDNGEPWLDYKMLSQLVYPVFTSAGERLFHPSSEVICYSDSALIPSGSTLCKFKKQLITPLANEYLTKNNIAVRERQ
;
A
#
# COMPACT_ATOMS: atom_id res chain seq x y z
N MET A 1 16.39 2.06 -37.40
CA MET A 1 16.02 3.32 -36.71
C MET A 1 14.91 3.09 -35.69
N ILE A 2 13.84 2.39 -36.07
CA ILE A 2 12.74 1.99 -35.16
C ILE A 2 13.25 1.13 -33.98
N GLU A 3 14.13 0.16 -34.22
CA GLU A 3 14.69 -0.71 -33.16
C GLU A 3 15.38 0.08 -32.04
N LYS A 4 16.24 1.05 -32.38
CA LYS A 4 16.91 1.92 -31.38
C LYS A 4 15.90 2.74 -30.56
N LEU A 5 14.82 3.20 -31.20
CA LEU A 5 13.78 3.98 -30.52
C LEU A 5 12.96 3.10 -29.57
N VAL A 6 12.62 1.88 -29.99
CA VAL A 6 11.96 0.87 -29.15
C VAL A 6 12.85 0.52 -27.95
N GLU A 7 14.14 0.28 -28.14
CA GLU A 7 15.08 0.01 -27.05
C GLU A 7 15.12 1.14 -26.02
N ILE A 8 15.17 2.39 -26.47
CA ILE A 8 15.16 3.56 -25.59
C ILE A 8 13.85 3.63 -24.80
N ILE A 9 12.71 3.42 -25.46
CA ILE A 9 11.39 3.42 -24.81
C ILE A 9 11.32 2.33 -23.74
N VAL A 10 11.68 1.09 -24.08
CA VAL A 10 11.65 -0.04 -23.14
C VAL A 10 12.57 0.23 -21.96
N LYS A 11 13.78 0.76 -22.20
CA LYS A 11 14.71 1.13 -21.13
C LYS A 11 14.10 2.18 -20.20
N ARG A 12 13.46 3.22 -20.74
CA ARG A 12 12.80 4.25 -19.95
C ARG A 12 11.61 3.71 -19.16
N LEU A 13 10.78 2.85 -19.77
CA LEU A 13 9.64 2.23 -19.08
C LEU A 13 10.10 1.33 -17.93
N LYS A 14 11.18 0.56 -18.11
CA LYS A 14 11.77 -0.26 -17.04
C LYS A 14 12.33 0.59 -15.91
N LEU A 15 13.06 1.68 -16.23
CA LEU A 15 13.57 2.62 -15.24
C LEU A 15 12.42 3.26 -14.46
N ARG A 16 11.40 3.76 -15.16
CA ARG A 16 10.19 4.31 -14.55
C ARG A 16 9.53 3.30 -13.63
N ALA A 17 9.30 2.07 -14.09
CA ALA A 17 8.64 1.02 -13.29
C ALA A 17 9.39 0.71 -11.98
N ALA A 18 10.72 0.79 -11.99
CA ALA A 18 11.55 0.60 -10.81
C ALA A 18 11.65 1.87 -9.93
N ASN A 19 11.39 3.05 -10.49
CA ASN A 19 11.45 4.30 -9.77
C ASN A 19 10.28 4.45 -8.80
N LYS A 20 10.63 4.92 -7.60
CA LYS A 20 9.71 5.20 -6.52
C LYS A 20 10.00 6.59 -5.96
N THR A 21 8.94 7.35 -5.76
CA THR A 21 9.00 8.65 -5.09
C THR A 21 8.13 8.66 -3.84
N VAL A 22 8.42 9.60 -2.95
CA VAL A 22 7.79 9.74 -1.63
C VAL A 22 7.28 11.16 -1.48
N ILE A 23 5.99 11.33 -1.21
CA ILE A 23 5.33 12.64 -1.16
C ILE A 23 4.43 12.68 0.07
N ALA A 24 4.60 13.69 0.92
CA ALA A 24 3.64 13.91 2.01
C ALA A 24 2.28 14.31 1.44
N VAL A 25 1.18 13.79 2.00
CA VAL A 25 -0.18 14.14 1.56
C VAL A 25 -0.44 15.67 1.57
N SER A 26 0.22 16.40 2.46
CA SER A 26 0.16 17.87 2.57
C SER A 26 0.87 18.62 1.43
N LYS A 27 1.74 17.93 0.67
CA LYS A 27 2.57 18.50 -0.40
C LYS A 27 2.23 17.92 -1.78
N MET A 28 1.08 17.27 -1.92
CA MET A 28 0.63 16.75 -3.20
C MET A 28 0.46 17.91 -4.20
N PRO A 29 1.15 17.90 -5.36
CA PRO A 29 0.94 18.90 -6.38
C PRO A 29 -0.47 18.77 -6.97
N ARG A 30 -0.99 19.88 -7.48
CA ARG A 30 -2.30 19.90 -8.14
C ARG A 30 -2.33 19.02 -9.40
N ASP A 31 -1.22 19.01 -10.15
CA ASP A 31 -1.02 18.18 -11.33
C ASP A 31 0.02 17.10 -11.04
N PRO A 32 -0.35 15.80 -11.07
CA PRO A 32 0.59 14.71 -10.80
C PRO A 32 1.38 14.22 -12.02
N VAL A 33 1.06 14.65 -13.25
CA VAL A 33 1.50 13.98 -14.48
C VAL A 33 3.02 13.87 -14.59
N ALA A 34 3.75 14.96 -14.30
CA ALA A 34 5.21 14.95 -14.35
C ALA A 34 5.82 13.88 -13.42
N ILE A 35 5.26 13.72 -12.22
CA ILE A 35 5.70 12.74 -11.24
C ILE A 35 5.40 11.32 -11.75
N PHE A 36 4.21 11.11 -12.31
CA PHE A 36 3.77 9.80 -12.80
C PHE A 36 4.51 9.35 -14.06
N MET A 37 5.01 10.29 -14.87
CA MET A 37 5.85 9.99 -16.03
C MET A 37 7.22 9.43 -15.63
N GLU A 38 7.73 9.82 -14.45
CA GLU A 38 9.07 9.44 -13.99
C GLU A 38 9.08 8.27 -13.00
N ASN A 39 7.94 7.99 -12.37
CA ASN A 39 7.83 7.03 -11.28
C ASN A 39 6.72 6.01 -11.53
N GLY A 40 7.02 4.73 -11.30
CA GLY A 40 6.06 3.63 -11.32
C GLY A 40 5.37 3.42 -9.98
N THR A 41 5.98 3.92 -8.89
CA THR A 41 5.39 3.90 -7.54
C THR A 41 5.47 5.27 -6.89
N VAL A 42 4.37 5.69 -6.25
CA VAL A 42 4.33 6.90 -5.44
C VAL A 42 3.85 6.51 -4.05
N ARG A 43 4.69 6.77 -3.04
CA ARG A 43 4.33 6.57 -1.64
C ARG A 43 3.86 7.89 -1.04
N LEU A 44 2.58 7.92 -0.66
CA LEU A 44 2.00 9.03 0.07
C LEU A 44 2.26 8.87 1.57
N THR A 45 2.98 9.81 2.17
CA THR A 45 3.34 9.76 3.59
C THR A 45 2.50 10.72 4.42
N GLN A 46 2.58 10.55 5.75
CA GLN A 46 1.78 11.30 6.72
C GLN A 46 0.28 11.05 6.56
N VAL A 47 -0.09 9.84 6.12
CA VAL A 47 -1.47 9.42 5.99
C VAL A 47 -2.06 9.26 7.39
N ASN A 48 -3.11 10.03 7.68
CA ASN A 48 -3.85 9.97 8.93
C ASN A 48 -5.23 9.34 8.70
N LYS A 49 -5.97 9.14 9.80
CA LYS A 49 -7.33 8.58 9.77
C LYS A 49 -8.24 9.31 8.78
N HIS A 50 -8.26 10.64 8.83
CA HIS A 50 -9.14 11.45 7.99
C HIS A 50 -8.85 11.26 6.49
N PHE A 51 -7.58 11.12 6.11
CA PHE A 51 -7.20 10.85 4.73
C PHE A 51 -7.71 9.48 4.26
N LEU A 52 -7.58 8.43 5.08
CA LEU A 52 -8.11 7.10 4.77
C LEU A 52 -9.64 7.10 4.68
N GLU A 53 -10.32 7.77 5.61
CA GLU A 53 -11.78 7.91 5.59
C GLU A 53 -12.26 8.62 4.32
N ARG A 54 -11.53 9.61 3.82
CA ARG A 54 -11.85 10.25 2.54
C ARG A 54 -11.69 9.29 1.36
N ILE A 55 -10.66 8.46 1.36
CA ILE A 55 -10.49 7.42 0.32
C ILE A 55 -11.67 6.44 0.34
N LEU A 56 -12.07 5.98 1.53
CA LEU A 56 -13.10 4.95 1.70
C LEU A 56 -14.53 5.49 1.53
N GLY A 57 -14.81 6.72 2.00
CA GLY A 57 -16.15 7.28 2.12
C GLY A 57 -16.74 7.84 0.83
N GLY A 58 -16.04 7.77 -0.30
CA GLY A 58 -16.51 8.29 -1.60
C GLY A 58 -16.55 9.82 -1.71
N ASN A 59 -16.64 10.56 -0.59
CA ASN A 59 -16.57 12.01 -0.50
C ASN A 59 -15.10 12.51 -0.54
N ARG A 60 -14.40 12.16 -1.61
CA ARG A 60 -13.05 12.62 -1.89
C ARG A 60 -13.11 14.06 -2.39
N ALA A 61 -12.11 14.90 -2.06
CA ALA A 61 -12.00 16.16 -2.81
C ALA A 61 -11.68 15.81 -4.26
N GLU A 62 -12.20 16.62 -5.17
CA GLU A 62 -11.95 16.52 -6.60
C GLU A 62 -10.45 16.34 -6.91
N SER A 63 -9.58 17.10 -6.23
CA SER A 63 -8.13 16.97 -6.41
C SER A 63 -7.56 15.59 -6.07
N LEU A 64 -8.08 14.92 -5.04
CA LEU A 64 -7.65 13.57 -4.66
C LEU A 64 -8.21 12.53 -5.63
N THR A 65 -9.46 12.71 -6.08
CA THR A 65 -10.07 11.85 -7.11
C THR A 65 -9.26 11.88 -8.39
N ILE A 66 -8.98 13.08 -8.91
CA ILE A 66 -8.14 13.29 -10.09
C ILE A 66 -6.78 12.60 -9.88
N TRP A 67 -6.15 12.79 -8.73
CA TRP A 67 -4.85 12.17 -8.44
C TRP A 67 -4.88 10.64 -8.55
N LEU A 68 -5.89 9.99 -7.98
CA LEU A 68 -6.00 8.53 -7.96
C LEU A 68 -6.40 7.98 -9.34
N GLU A 69 -7.28 8.67 -10.06
CA GLU A 69 -7.69 8.29 -11.42
C GLU A 69 -6.53 8.43 -12.40
N THR A 70 -5.81 9.56 -12.37
CA THR A 70 -4.62 9.76 -13.20
C THR A 70 -3.51 8.75 -12.83
N ALA A 71 -3.37 8.38 -11.55
CA ALA A 71 -2.40 7.34 -11.18
C ALA A 71 -2.75 5.99 -11.85
N ALA A 72 -4.04 5.62 -11.86
CA ALA A 72 -4.51 4.40 -12.51
C ALA A 72 -4.30 4.46 -14.05
N GLU A 73 -4.61 5.58 -14.70
CA GLU A 73 -4.40 5.79 -16.13
C GLU A 73 -2.93 5.63 -16.54
N TYR A 74 -2.00 6.12 -15.72
CA TYR A 74 -0.57 6.01 -15.96
C TYR A 74 0.03 4.68 -15.45
N GLY A 75 -0.78 3.80 -14.85
CA GLY A 75 -0.30 2.55 -14.26
C GLY A 75 0.70 2.76 -13.12
N VAL A 76 0.51 3.81 -12.31
CA VAL A 76 1.31 4.10 -11.12
C VAL A 76 0.70 3.39 -9.91
N THR A 77 1.55 2.69 -9.16
CA THR A 77 1.15 2.11 -7.87
C THR A 77 1.18 3.19 -6.79
N ILE A 78 0.04 3.42 -6.14
CA ILE A 78 -0.05 4.28 -4.96
C ILE A 78 0.12 3.44 -3.70
N GLU A 79 1.08 3.81 -2.87
CA GLU A 79 1.30 3.26 -1.53
C GLU A 79 0.95 4.30 -0.48
N LEU A 80 0.40 3.87 0.66
CA LEU A 80 0.02 4.73 1.77
C LEU A 80 0.91 4.46 2.97
N GLU A 81 1.58 5.47 3.49
CA GLU A 81 2.42 5.38 4.69
C GLU A 81 1.81 6.19 5.83
N LEU A 82 1.47 5.49 6.91
CA LEU A 82 0.80 6.06 8.07
C LEU A 82 1.70 7.02 8.83
N TYR A 83 1.13 8.10 9.36
CA TYR A 83 1.87 9.13 10.09
C TYR A 83 2.54 8.62 11.38
N ASP A 84 1.88 7.74 12.14
CA ASP A 84 2.21 7.37 13.52
C ASP A 84 2.11 5.85 13.77
N ASN A 85 2.47 5.03 12.78
CA ASN A 85 2.24 3.57 12.77
C ASN A 85 0.76 3.13 12.86
N GLY A 86 -0.20 4.06 12.85
CA GLY A 86 -1.64 3.75 12.84
C GLY A 86 -2.23 3.33 14.18
N GLU A 87 -1.45 3.28 15.24
CA GLU A 87 -1.96 2.97 16.58
C GLU A 87 -2.29 4.28 17.30
N PRO A 88 -3.49 4.50 17.89
CA PRO A 88 -4.61 3.61 18.18
C PRO A 88 -5.85 3.89 17.32
N TRP A 89 -5.74 4.39 16.10
CA TRP A 89 -6.92 4.82 15.32
C TRP A 89 -7.20 3.97 14.08
N LEU A 90 -6.24 3.16 13.63
CA LEU A 90 -6.37 2.32 12.44
C LEU A 90 -7.24 1.08 12.70
N ASP A 91 -8.50 1.13 12.28
CA ASP A 91 -9.38 -0.03 12.28
C ASP A 91 -8.97 -1.01 11.18
N TYR A 92 -8.83 -2.30 11.51
CA TYR A 92 -8.47 -3.34 10.55
C TYR A 92 -9.57 -3.56 9.49
N LYS A 93 -10.81 -3.18 9.79
CA LYS A 93 -11.87 -3.10 8.79
C LYS A 93 -11.57 -2.03 7.74
N MET A 94 -11.00 -0.89 8.12
CA MET A 94 -10.54 0.12 7.15
C MET A 94 -9.43 -0.45 6.27
N LEU A 95 -8.45 -1.14 6.86
CA LEU A 95 -7.38 -1.81 6.09
C LEU A 95 -7.95 -2.82 5.08
N SER A 96 -8.96 -3.60 5.47
CA SER A 96 -9.61 -4.59 4.60
C SER A 96 -10.28 -4.00 3.35
N GLN A 97 -10.68 -2.73 3.42
CA GLN A 97 -11.41 -2.03 2.36
C GLN A 97 -10.49 -1.22 1.44
N LEU A 98 -9.23 -1.02 1.84
CA LEU A 98 -8.27 -0.27 1.04
C LEU A 98 -7.70 -1.14 -0.08
N VAL A 99 -7.77 -0.62 -1.30
CA VAL A 99 -7.14 -1.24 -2.48
C VAL A 99 -5.64 -0.93 -2.60
N TYR A 100 -5.15 0.02 -1.79
CA TYR A 100 -3.77 0.49 -1.81
C TYR A 100 -2.93 -0.20 -0.73
N PRO A 101 -1.69 -0.62 -1.02
CA PRO A 101 -0.77 -1.09 0.00
C PRO A 101 -0.55 -0.05 1.11
N VAL A 102 -0.72 -0.48 2.36
CA VAL A 102 -0.52 0.37 3.54
C VAL A 102 0.77 -0.02 4.26
N PHE A 103 1.53 0.98 4.68
CA PHE A 103 2.81 0.84 5.35
C PHE A 103 2.81 1.63 6.66
N THR A 104 3.51 1.12 7.67
CA THR A 104 3.84 1.87 8.88
C THR A 104 4.90 2.93 8.57
N SER A 105 5.13 3.89 9.48
CA SER A 105 6.22 4.86 9.31
C SER A 105 7.60 4.23 9.44
N ALA A 106 7.69 3.02 10.01
CA ALA A 106 8.88 2.17 9.98
C ALA A 106 9.08 1.43 8.64
N GLY A 107 8.14 1.55 7.69
CA GLY A 107 8.20 0.92 6.37
C GLY A 107 7.67 -0.52 6.31
N GLU A 108 7.08 -1.03 7.40
CA GLU A 108 6.47 -2.35 7.44
C GLU A 108 5.15 -2.35 6.69
N ARG A 109 4.95 -3.28 5.75
CA ARG A 109 3.66 -3.40 5.06
C ARG A 109 2.63 -4.04 5.98
N LEU A 110 1.45 -3.44 6.06
CA LEU A 110 0.33 -3.96 6.82
C LEU A 110 -0.55 -4.85 5.93
N PHE A 111 -0.86 -6.04 6.43
CA PHE A 111 -1.75 -7.00 5.79
C PHE A 111 -2.93 -7.30 6.68
N HIS A 112 -4.11 -7.44 6.09
CA HIS A 112 -5.30 -7.88 6.81
C HIS A 112 -5.97 -9.03 6.07
N PRO A 113 -6.12 -10.22 6.69
CA PRO A 113 -6.86 -11.33 6.12
C PRO A 113 -8.35 -11.14 6.40
N SER A 114 -9.19 -11.32 5.39
CA SER A 114 -10.65 -11.25 5.54
C SER A 114 -11.26 -12.52 6.16
N SER A 115 -10.53 -13.64 6.13
CA SER A 115 -10.96 -14.94 6.64
C SER A 115 -11.01 -14.99 8.16
N GLU A 116 -11.99 -15.70 8.74
CA GLU A 116 -12.04 -15.95 10.20
C GLU A 116 -10.88 -16.85 10.67
N VAL A 117 -10.41 -17.74 9.78
CA VAL A 117 -9.28 -18.63 10.04
C VAL A 117 -8.17 -18.32 9.03
N ILE A 118 -6.98 -18.02 9.55
CA ILE A 118 -5.78 -17.69 8.80
C ILE A 118 -5.01 -18.99 8.53
N CYS A 119 -5.02 -19.38 7.27
CA CYS A 119 -4.40 -20.59 6.77
C CYS A 119 -2.99 -20.30 6.22
N TYR A 120 -2.26 -21.37 5.93
CA TYR A 120 -0.94 -21.27 5.32
C TYR A 120 -0.98 -20.48 4.00
N SER A 121 -2.02 -20.67 3.19
CA SER A 121 -2.23 -19.94 1.93
C SER A 121 -2.27 -18.42 2.13
N ASP A 122 -2.91 -17.96 3.20
CA ASP A 122 -3.02 -16.52 3.50
C ASP A 122 -1.66 -15.97 3.95
N SER A 123 -0.94 -16.74 4.76
CA SER A 123 0.35 -16.35 5.33
C SER A 123 1.46 -16.37 4.28
N ALA A 124 1.41 -17.29 3.32
CA ALA A 124 2.41 -17.45 2.27
C ALA A 124 2.47 -16.25 1.31
N LEU A 125 1.40 -15.47 1.20
CA LEU A 125 1.32 -14.26 0.38
C LEU A 125 1.98 -13.04 1.04
N ILE A 126 2.33 -13.13 2.32
CA ILE A 126 2.86 -12.03 3.10
C ILE A 126 4.39 -12.01 2.98
N PRO A 127 4.99 -10.93 2.46
CA PRO A 127 6.44 -10.80 2.38
C PRO A 127 7.08 -10.68 3.77
N SER A 128 8.32 -11.13 3.90
CA SER A 128 9.12 -10.93 5.11
C SER A 128 9.26 -9.45 5.48
N GLY A 129 9.29 -9.14 6.78
CA GLY A 129 9.34 -7.75 7.28
C GLY A 129 7.99 -7.02 7.24
N SER A 130 6.91 -7.75 6.97
CA SER A 130 5.53 -7.23 7.02
C SER A 130 4.87 -7.52 8.36
N THR A 131 3.74 -6.86 8.59
CA THR A 131 2.90 -7.05 9.77
C THR A 131 1.53 -7.58 9.36
N LEU A 132 1.14 -8.71 9.93
CA LEU A 132 -0.20 -9.27 9.86
C LEU A 132 -1.08 -8.65 10.94
N CYS A 133 -2.08 -7.88 10.51
CA CYS A 133 -3.09 -7.24 11.33
C CYS A 133 -4.35 -8.12 11.40
N LYS A 134 -4.60 -8.76 12.55
CA LYS A 134 -5.76 -9.65 12.76
C LYS A 134 -6.67 -9.19 13.89
N PHE A 135 -7.96 -9.48 13.77
CA PHE A 135 -8.89 -9.37 14.89
C PHE A 135 -8.61 -10.45 15.94
N LYS A 136 -8.94 -10.17 17.19
CA LYS A 136 -8.75 -11.09 18.32
C LYS A 136 -9.41 -12.45 18.12
N LYS A 137 -10.59 -12.47 17.49
CA LYS A 137 -11.33 -13.71 17.21
C LYS A 137 -10.81 -14.51 16.01
N GLN A 138 -9.91 -13.92 15.20
CA GLN A 138 -9.33 -14.64 14.07
C GLN A 138 -8.32 -15.67 14.58
N LEU A 139 -8.52 -16.92 14.16
CA LEU A 139 -7.67 -18.05 14.50
C LEU A 139 -6.55 -18.16 13.48
N ILE A 140 -5.36 -18.58 13.92
CA ILE A 140 -4.24 -18.89 13.04
C ILE A 140 -4.00 -20.41 13.13
N THR A 141 -3.99 -21.07 11.98
CA THR A 141 -3.66 -22.50 11.93
C THR A 141 -2.19 -22.73 12.35
N PRO A 142 -1.83 -23.90 12.92
CA PRO A 142 -0.45 -24.17 13.35
C PRO A 142 0.58 -23.93 12.23
N LEU A 143 0.28 -24.43 11.03
CA LEU A 143 1.16 -24.28 9.86
C LEU A 143 1.32 -22.82 9.40
N ALA A 144 0.25 -22.02 9.47
CA ALA A 144 0.32 -20.59 9.21
C ALA A 144 1.22 -19.90 10.24
N ASN A 145 1.06 -20.22 11.53
CA ASN A 145 1.84 -19.63 12.60
C ASN A 145 3.35 -19.93 12.49
N GLU A 146 3.69 -21.17 12.12
CA GLU A 146 5.07 -21.57 11.83
C GLU A 146 5.66 -20.73 10.67
N TYR A 147 4.90 -20.55 9.59
CA TYR A 147 5.34 -19.74 8.45
C TYR A 147 5.56 -18.27 8.84
N LEU A 148 4.61 -17.66 9.55
CA LEU A 148 4.69 -16.27 9.99
C LEU A 148 5.95 -16.04 10.85
N THR A 149 6.19 -16.94 11.81
CA THR A 149 7.36 -16.89 12.69
C THR A 149 8.66 -17.06 11.91
N LYS A 150 8.73 -18.06 11.02
CA LYS A 150 9.94 -18.35 10.23
C LYS A 150 10.32 -17.22 9.28
N ASN A 151 9.33 -16.48 8.76
CA ASN A 151 9.55 -15.42 7.78
C ASN A 151 9.62 -14.01 8.39
N ASN A 152 9.78 -13.89 9.72
CA ASN A 152 9.84 -12.60 10.42
C ASN A 152 8.63 -11.71 10.11
N ILE A 153 7.43 -12.29 10.13
CA ILE A 153 6.18 -11.56 9.95
C ILE A 153 5.61 -11.29 11.34
N ALA A 154 5.55 -10.01 11.72
CA ALA A 154 4.96 -9.62 12.99
C ALA A 154 3.45 -9.84 12.96
N VAL A 155 2.85 -10.22 14.08
CA VAL A 155 1.40 -10.36 14.21
C VAL A 155 0.90 -9.32 15.21
N ARG A 156 0.08 -8.39 14.74
CA ARG A 156 -0.59 -7.39 15.58
C ARG A 156 -2.06 -7.74 15.73
N GLU A 157 -2.48 -7.90 16.97
CA GLU A 157 -3.86 -8.22 17.32
C GLU A 157 -4.61 -6.97 17.78
N ARG A 158 -5.86 -6.83 17.33
CA ARG A 158 -6.76 -5.77 17.79
C ARG A 158 -8.12 -6.33 18.16
N GLN A 159 -8.78 -5.72 19.15
CA GLN A 159 -10.07 -6.16 19.69
C GLN A 159 -11.17 -6.17 18.64
#